data_AF-A0A7S2Y461-F1
#
_entry.id   AF-A0A7S2Y461-F1
#
_cell.length_a   1.000
_cell.length_b   1.000
_cell.length_c   1.000
_cell.angle_alpha   90.00
_cell.angle_beta   90.00
_cell.angle_gamma   90.00
#
_symmetry.space_group_name_H-M   'P 1'
#
loop_
_entity.id
_entity.type
_entity.pdbx_description
1 polymer ?
#
loop_
_entity_poly.entity_id
_entity_poly.type
_entity_poly.pdbx_seq_one_letter_code
_entity_poly.pdbx_strand_id
1 'polypeptide(L)'
;QQHGLGRSGLISADFFRHEYHINYALAHSPIPQIALWDGLVFGGGVGVSLYGKYRVATEHSLWAMPETMIGFFPDVGALYQMPKIMPSMGMVSYLALTGHRLTAPDLMYSGLATHYVNSDDLESLTEALELTLAPQNSQRISSVETAIEEVLDSFSRPPRECPPEESFLAKHNQVLHQTFDNVDQPLEEVLASLRQLENDNADFGSQTLETLEQMSPTSLKITWELLRLGRSIPGLEQHLALEYRLSQHLMKPGSDFHEGIRATLLDSKKKNKKPAQWNPPKLSQVSNQHIEQYYFAQPITEEWMAFPSPIFTNYEESRL
;
A
#
# COMPACT_ATOMS: atom_id res chain seq x y z
N GLN A 1 20.98 -25.78 1.16
CA GLN A 1 19.75 -25.09 1.59
C GLN A 1 20.09 -24.16 2.74
N GLN A 2 20.33 -22.88 2.43
CA GLN A 2 20.42 -21.79 3.40
C GLN A 2 19.49 -20.70 2.88
N HIS A 3 18.21 -20.79 3.26
CA HIS A 3 17.22 -19.75 2.99
C HIS A 3 17.19 -18.80 4.20
N GLY A 4 17.30 -17.50 3.98
CA GLY A 4 16.85 -16.49 4.96
C GLY A 4 17.90 -15.82 5.85
N LEU A 5 19.18 -15.78 5.47
CA LEU A 5 20.13 -14.84 6.09
C LEU A 5 20.64 -13.91 5.00
N GLY A 6 19.98 -12.76 4.84
CA GLY A 6 20.49 -11.69 3.97
C GLY A 6 21.91 -11.33 4.39
N ARG A 7 22.91 -11.70 3.57
CA ARG A 7 24.30 -11.27 3.76
C ARG A 7 24.53 -9.97 2.99
N SER A 8 25.09 -9.01 3.71
CA SER A 8 25.62 -7.68 3.34
C SER A 8 24.99 -6.96 2.13
N GLY A 9 24.02 -6.09 2.43
CA GLY A 9 23.75 -4.78 1.79
C GLY A 9 23.37 -4.73 0.32
N LEU A 10 24.12 -5.40 -0.55
CA LEU A 10 23.97 -5.34 -2.01
C LEU A 10 22.73 -6.11 -2.48
N ILE A 11 22.44 -7.29 -1.91
CA ILE A 11 21.27 -8.10 -2.33
C ILE A 11 19.95 -7.38 -2.00
N SER A 12 19.87 -6.71 -0.84
CA SER A 12 18.67 -5.94 -0.46
C SER A 12 18.54 -4.64 -1.26
N ALA A 13 19.66 -3.95 -1.51
CA ALA A 13 19.68 -2.74 -2.34
C ALA A 13 19.22 -3.04 -3.77
N ASP A 14 19.68 -4.14 -4.35
CA ASP A 14 19.28 -4.59 -5.68
C ASP A 14 17.81 -5.02 -5.72
N PHE A 15 17.32 -5.70 -4.68
CA PHE A 15 15.92 -6.10 -4.59
C PHE A 15 14.97 -4.90 -4.68
N PHE A 16 15.09 -3.93 -3.75
CA PHE A 16 14.21 -2.76 -3.74
C PHE A 16 14.39 -1.89 -4.99
N ARG A 17 15.61 -1.85 -5.55
CA ARG A 17 15.84 -1.10 -6.79
C ARG A 17 15.01 -1.69 -7.94
N HIS A 18 15.06 -3.01 -8.11
CA HIS A 18 14.29 -3.69 -9.15
C HIS A 18 12.78 -3.64 -8.88
N GLU A 19 12.36 -3.82 -7.63
CA GLU A 19 10.95 -3.72 -7.24
C GLU A 19 10.37 -2.35 -7.61
N TYR A 20 11.06 -1.27 -7.25
CA TYR A 20 10.57 0.08 -7.55
C TYR A 20 10.66 0.43 -9.03
N HIS A 21 11.61 -0.17 -9.76
CA HIS A 21 11.61 -0.12 -11.22
C HIS A 21 10.39 -0.81 -11.83
N ILE A 22 9.93 -1.92 -11.26
CA ILE A 22 8.69 -2.59 -11.68
C ILE A 22 7.47 -1.72 -11.33
N ASN A 23 7.38 -1.16 -10.13
CA ASN A 23 6.28 -0.28 -9.75
C ASN A 23 6.20 0.95 -10.67
N TYR A 24 7.34 1.58 -10.93
CA TYR A 24 7.44 2.70 -11.87
C TYR A 24 7.01 2.30 -13.28
N ALA A 25 7.41 1.12 -13.76
CA ALA A 25 7.01 0.60 -15.06
C ALA A 25 5.50 0.36 -15.15
N LEU A 26 4.90 -0.23 -14.12
CA LEU A 26 3.46 -0.50 -14.08
C LEU A 26 2.66 0.80 -14.10
N ALA A 27 3.09 1.81 -13.34
CA ALA A 27 2.46 3.13 -13.28
C ALA A 27 2.50 3.91 -14.61
N HIS A 28 3.49 3.66 -15.46
CA HIS A 28 3.67 4.34 -16.75
C HIS A 28 3.37 3.42 -17.94
N SER A 29 2.75 2.27 -17.71
CA SER A 29 2.38 1.34 -18.77
C SER A 29 1.31 1.96 -19.67
N PRO A 30 1.51 1.97 -21.00
CA PRO A 30 0.47 2.37 -21.95
C PRO A 30 -0.58 1.26 -22.15
N ILE A 31 -0.28 0.03 -21.71
CA ILE A 31 -1.21 -1.10 -21.76
C ILE A 31 -2.11 -1.04 -20.53
N PRO A 32 -3.44 -1.01 -20.69
CA PRO A 32 -4.36 -1.13 -19.57
C PRO A 32 -4.14 -2.44 -18.81
N GLN A 33 -3.92 -2.34 -17.51
CA GLN A 33 -3.73 -3.49 -16.63
C GLN A 33 -5.01 -3.74 -15.84
N ILE A 34 -5.38 -5.02 -15.73
CA ILE A 34 -6.48 -5.51 -14.91
C ILE A 34 -5.87 -6.37 -13.80
N ALA A 35 -5.99 -5.91 -12.56
CA ALA A 35 -5.59 -6.67 -11.38
C ALA A 35 -6.78 -7.41 -10.78
N LEU A 36 -6.69 -8.73 -10.65
CA LEU A 36 -7.69 -9.57 -10.00
C LEU A 36 -7.24 -9.84 -8.55
N TRP A 37 -7.94 -9.27 -7.58
CA TRP A 37 -7.66 -9.41 -6.16
C TRP A 37 -8.49 -10.56 -5.56
N ASP A 38 -8.05 -11.80 -5.74
CA ASP A 38 -8.67 -12.99 -5.16
C ASP A 38 -7.76 -13.60 -4.08
N GLY A 39 -7.87 -13.06 -2.86
CA GLY A 39 -7.03 -13.45 -1.72
C GLY A 39 -6.23 -12.29 -1.11
N LEU A 40 -5.08 -12.62 -0.53
CA LEU A 40 -4.22 -11.66 0.19
C LEU A 40 -3.44 -10.76 -0.78
N VAL A 41 -3.60 -9.45 -0.64
CA VAL A 41 -2.90 -8.42 -1.43
C VAL A 41 -2.19 -7.47 -0.48
N PHE A 42 -0.97 -7.84 -0.05
CA PHE A 42 -0.18 -7.09 0.93
C PHE A 42 1.16 -6.61 0.36
N GLY A 43 1.61 -5.42 0.76
CA GLY A 43 2.93 -4.87 0.43
C GLY A 43 3.25 -4.92 -1.07
N GLY A 44 4.26 -5.69 -1.47
CA GLY A 44 4.61 -5.90 -2.88
C GLY A 44 3.44 -6.33 -3.78
N GLY A 45 2.47 -7.09 -3.25
CA GLY A 45 1.22 -7.43 -3.96
C GLY A 45 0.38 -6.20 -4.31
N VAL A 46 0.34 -5.20 -3.42
CA VAL A 46 -0.23 -3.87 -3.69
C VAL A 46 0.61 -3.17 -4.75
N GLY A 47 1.94 -3.19 -4.62
CA GLY A 47 2.86 -2.52 -5.55
C GLY A 47 2.73 -2.98 -7.01
N VAL A 48 2.44 -4.27 -7.24
CA VAL A 48 2.27 -4.81 -8.58
C VAL A 48 0.86 -4.64 -9.16
N SER A 49 -0.10 -4.13 -8.38
CA SER A 49 -1.51 -4.11 -8.78
C SER A 49 -2.24 -2.77 -8.60
N LEU A 50 -1.81 -1.92 -7.66
CA LEU A 50 -2.43 -0.63 -7.34
C LEU A 50 -2.44 0.35 -8.52
N TYR A 51 -1.44 0.25 -9.39
CA TYR A 51 -1.30 1.10 -10.57
C TYR A 51 -2.14 0.66 -11.75
N GLY A 52 -2.65 -0.57 -11.75
CA GLY A 52 -3.43 -1.06 -12.87
C GLY A 52 -4.75 -0.30 -12.97
N LYS A 53 -5.18 0.07 -14.18
CA LYS A 53 -6.39 0.89 -14.41
C LYS A 53 -7.63 0.26 -13.79
N TYR A 54 -7.73 -1.07 -13.83
CA TYR A 54 -8.84 -1.84 -13.27
C TYR A 54 -8.34 -2.73 -12.13
N ARG A 55 -9.02 -2.70 -10.99
CA ARG A 55 -8.67 -3.42 -9.76
C ARG A 55 -9.93 -4.12 -9.28
N VAL A 56 -10.04 -5.42 -9.54
CA VAL A 56 -11.25 -6.22 -9.38
C VAL A 56 -11.16 -6.99 -8.07
N ALA A 57 -12.01 -6.65 -7.11
CA ALA A 57 -12.12 -7.35 -5.84
C ALA A 57 -13.10 -8.54 -5.92
N THR A 58 -12.95 -9.48 -4.99
CA THR A 58 -13.82 -10.63 -4.75
C THR A 58 -14.10 -10.77 -3.26
N GLU A 59 -14.98 -11.70 -2.88
CA GLU A 59 -15.22 -12.05 -1.48
C GLU A 59 -13.96 -12.56 -0.73
N HIS A 60 -12.90 -12.96 -1.44
CA HIS A 60 -11.65 -13.38 -0.80
C HIS A 60 -10.63 -12.24 -0.69
N SER A 61 -10.89 -11.07 -1.28
CA SER A 61 -9.97 -9.93 -1.21
C SER A 61 -9.68 -9.55 0.24
N LEU A 62 -8.41 -9.59 0.61
CA LEU A 62 -7.92 -9.01 1.85
C LEU A 62 -6.69 -8.18 1.53
N TRP A 63 -6.84 -6.86 1.63
CA TRP A 63 -5.83 -5.89 1.22
C TRP A 63 -5.25 -5.17 2.45
N ALA A 64 -3.95 -4.92 2.50
CA ALA A 64 -3.32 -4.18 3.59
C ALA A 64 -1.89 -3.71 3.24
N MET A 65 -1.44 -2.68 3.96
CA MET A 65 -0.04 -2.27 4.03
C MET A 65 0.48 -2.46 5.47
N PRO A 66 0.86 -3.68 5.88
CA PRO A 66 1.22 -4.01 7.27
C PRO A 66 2.69 -3.71 7.63
N GLU A 67 3.39 -2.90 6.83
CA GLU A 67 4.85 -2.72 6.91
C GLU A 67 5.33 -2.13 8.23
N THR A 68 4.53 -1.26 8.87
CA THR A 68 4.86 -0.69 10.19
C THR A 68 4.97 -1.74 11.29
N MET A 69 4.26 -2.87 11.14
CA MET A 69 4.29 -4.02 12.06
C MET A 69 5.59 -4.81 11.97
N ILE A 70 6.31 -4.71 10.84
CA ILE A 70 7.58 -5.42 10.62
C ILE A 70 8.79 -4.50 10.68
N GLY A 71 8.65 -3.28 11.23
CA GLY A 71 9.76 -2.33 11.30
C GLY A 71 10.14 -1.72 9.95
N PHE A 72 9.18 -1.66 9.02
CA PHE A 72 9.31 -1.02 7.71
C PHE A 72 8.28 0.10 7.53
N PHE A 73 8.09 0.64 6.33
CA PHE A 73 7.06 1.64 6.03
C PHE A 73 6.28 1.19 4.79
N PRO A 74 5.02 1.64 4.59
CA PRO A 74 4.29 1.36 3.36
C PRO A 74 5.03 1.92 2.15
N ASP A 75 5.57 1.04 1.33
CA ASP A 75 6.46 1.36 0.22
C ASP A 75 5.75 1.21 -1.12
N VAL A 76 6.50 0.80 -2.17
CA VAL A 76 6.03 0.53 -3.53
C VAL A 76 5.24 1.67 -4.17
N GLY A 77 5.47 2.90 -3.73
CA GLY A 77 4.77 4.11 -4.13
C GLY A 77 3.28 4.13 -3.72
N ALA A 78 2.87 3.30 -2.77
CA ALA A 78 1.49 3.25 -2.30
C ALA A 78 1.05 4.59 -1.71
N LEU A 79 1.91 5.25 -0.92
CA LEU A 79 1.59 6.55 -0.30
C LEU A 79 1.58 7.71 -1.29
N TYR A 80 2.09 7.53 -2.51
CA TYR A 80 1.91 8.46 -3.62
C TYR A 80 0.57 8.26 -4.33
N GLN A 81 0.16 7.00 -4.49
CA GLN A 81 -0.98 6.64 -5.34
C GLN A 81 -2.31 6.62 -4.57
N MET A 82 -2.34 6.09 -3.34
CA MET A 82 -3.55 6.00 -2.53
C MET A 82 -4.26 7.34 -2.31
N PRO A 83 -3.56 8.47 -2.00
CA PRO A 83 -4.23 9.78 -1.86
C PRO A 83 -4.94 10.30 -3.11
N LYS A 84 -4.64 9.74 -4.29
CA LYS A 84 -5.28 10.12 -5.56
C LYS A 84 -6.52 9.29 -5.87
N ILE A 85 -6.64 8.13 -5.22
CA ILE A 85 -7.74 7.18 -5.42
C ILE A 85 -8.76 7.37 -4.29
N MET A 86 -8.26 7.41 -3.05
CA MET A 86 -9.11 7.38 -1.86
C MET A 86 -9.71 8.75 -1.54
N PRO A 87 -10.93 8.79 -0.96
CA PRO A 87 -11.65 10.04 -0.74
C PRO A 87 -11.13 10.90 0.42
N SER A 88 -10.23 10.37 1.26
CA SER A 88 -9.76 11.03 2.48
C SER A 88 -8.29 10.72 2.75
N MET A 89 -7.51 11.75 3.09
CA MET A 89 -6.14 11.54 3.58
C MET A 89 -6.14 10.86 4.95
N GLY A 90 -7.12 11.16 5.80
CA GLY A 90 -7.31 10.46 7.07
C GLY A 90 -7.43 8.93 6.93
N MET A 91 -8.12 8.44 5.90
CA MET A 91 -8.15 6.99 5.62
C MET A 91 -6.78 6.47 5.20
N VAL A 92 -6.10 7.14 4.27
CA VAL A 92 -4.76 6.72 3.82
C VAL A 92 -3.80 6.65 5.00
N SER A 93 -3.75 7.70 5.81
CA SER A 93 -2.95 7.79 7.03
C SER A 93 -3.25 6.66 8.01
N TYR A 94 -4.53 6.39 8.28
CA TYR A 94 -4.92 5.30 9.17
C TYR A 94 -4.43 3.94 8.65
N LEU A 95 -4.64 3.63 7.37
CA LEU A 95 -4.20 2.37 6.78
C LEU A 95 -2.68 2.23 6.79
N ALA A 96 -1.97 3.30 6.44
CA ALA A 96 -0.51 3.34 6.41
C ALA A 96 0.11 3.11 7.79
N LEU A 97 -0.50 3.66 8.86
CA LEU A 97 0.03 3.51 10.22
C LEU A 97 -0.36 2.19 10.86
N THR A 98 -1.61 1.76 10.70
CA THR A 98 -2.19 0.61 11.42
C THR A 98 -2.05 -0.71 10.69
N GLY A 99 -1.85 -0.70 9.37
CA GLY A 99 -1.90 -1.91 8.55
C GLY A 99 -3.27 -2.59 8.58
N HIS A 100 -4.34 -1.85 8.86
CA HIS A 100 -5.69 -2.38 8.91
C HIS A 100 -6.05 -3.07 7.59
N ARG A 101 -6.71 -4.23 7.70
CA ARG A 101 -7.02 -5.08 6.56
C ARG A 101 -8.38 -4.72 5.99
N LEU A 102 -8.40 -4.43 4.70
CA LEU A 102 -9.61 -4.10 3.96
C LEU A 102 -10.21 -5.33 3.32
N THR A 103 -11.51 -5.50 3.53
CA THR A 103 -12.35 -6.46 2.82
C THR A 103 -12.96 -5.82 1.58
N ALA A 104 -13.64 -6.60 0.74
CA ALA A 104 -14.28 -6.09 -0.46
C ALA A 104 -15.19 -4.86 -0.26
N PRO A 105 -16.08 -4.80 0.75
CA PRO A 105 -16.88 -3.61 1.02
C PRO A 105 -16.03 -2.35 1.26
N ASP A 106 -14.95 -2.46 2.04
CA ASP A 106 -14.06 -1.32 2.29
C ASP A 106 -13.29 -0.91 1.02
N LEU A 107 -12.84 -1.89 0.24
CA LEU A 107 -12.13 -1.65 -1.03
C LEU A 107 -13.00 -0.92 -2.05
N MET A 108 -14.27 -1.31 -2.15
CA MET A 108 -15.26 -0.62 -2.99
C MET A 108 -15.58 0.78 -2.45
N TYR A 109 -15.78 0.92 -1.14
CA TYR A 109 -16.10 2.22 -0.52
C TYR A 109 -14.97 3.25 -0.67
N SER A 110 -13.72 2.81 -0.47
CA SER A 110 -12.53 3.65 -0.59
C SER A 110 -12.12 3.94 -2.04
N GLY A 111 -12.71 3.26 -3.03
CA GLY A 111 -12.33 3.37 -4.44
C GLY A 111 -11.04 2.65 -4.82
N LEU A 112 -10.39 1.94 -3.89
CA LEU A 112 -9.21 1.12 -4.17
C LEU A 112 -9.53 0.01 -5.18
N ALA A 113 -10.66 -0.68 -4.99
CA ALA A 113 -11.22 -1.55 -6.02
C ALA A 113 -12.15 -0.74 -6.94
N THR A 114 -12.06 -1.00 -8.25
CA THR A 114 -12.95 -0.40 -9.25
C THR A 114 -14.19 -1.24 -9.48
N HIS A 115 -14.08 -2.55 -9.36
CA HIS A 115 -15.16 -3.50 -9.59
C HIS A 115 -15.14 -4.56 -8.51
N TYR A 116 -16.30 -5.16 -8.25
CA TYR A 116 -16.44 -6.36 -7.44
C TYR A 116 -17.12 -7.44 -8.28
N VAL A 117 -16.55 -8.64 -8.28
CA VAL A 117 -17.11 -9.83 -8.92
C VAL A 117 -17.06 -10.99 -7.94
N ASN A 118 -17.89 -12.01 -8.12
CA ASN A 118 -17.75 -13.21 -7.31
C ASN A 118 -16.52 -14.00 -7.77
N SER A 119 -15.81 -14.64 -6.84
CA SER A 119 -14.64 -15.46 -7.16
C SER A 119 -14.95 -16.59 -8.17
N ASP A 120 -16.14 -17.19 -8.05
CA ASP A 120 -16.64 -18.22 -8.98
C ASP A 120 -16.79 -17.73 -10.44
N ASP A 121 -16.95 -16.41 -10.65
CA ASP A 121 -17.15 -15.81 -11.96
C ASP A 121 -15.82 -15.40 -12.63
N LEU A 122 -14.67 -15.50 -11.95
CA LEU A 122 -13.38 -15.01 -12.45
C LEU A 122 -12.90 -15.72 -13.72
N GLU A 123 -13.13 -17.03 -13.83
CA GLU A 123 -12.77 -17.78 -15.03
C GLU A 123 -13.59 -17.29 -16.23
N SER A 124 -14.91 -17.19 -16.06
CA SER A 124 -15.81 -16.67 -17.09
C SER A 124 -15.52 -15.20 -17.45
N LEU A 125 -15.15 -14.37 -16.48
CA LEU A 125 -14.72 -13.00 -16.73
C LEU A 125 -13.46 -12.96 -17.59
N THR A 126 -12.47 -13.79 -17.26
CA THR A 126 -11.20 -13.86 -17.99
C THR A 126 -11.44 -14.33 -19.43
N GLU A 127 -12.24 -15.38 -19.63
CA GLU A 127 -12.64 -15.86 -20.96
C GLU A 127 -13.37 -14.77 -21.76
N ALA A 128 -14.26 -14.00 -21.13
CA ALA A 128 -14.98 -12.90 -21.77
C ALA A 128 -14.04 -11.78 -22.21
N LEU A 129 -13.06 -11.41 -21.38
CA LEU A 129 -12.02 -10.43 -21.72
C LEU A 129 -11.17 -10.93 -22.88
N GLU A 130 -10.69 -12.17 -22.83
CA GLU A 130 -9.88 -12.77 -23.90
C GLU A 130 -10.63 -12.82 -25.22
N LEU A 131 -11.90 -13.24 -25.20
CA LEU A 131 -12.74 -13.29 -26.40
C LEU A 131 -12.98 -11.89 -26.97
N THR A 132 -13.33 -10.93 -26.12
CA THR A 132 -13.67 -9.56 -26.54
C THR A 132 -12.45 -8.83 -27.12
N LEU A 133 -11.28 -9.00 -26.51
CA LEU A 133 -10.04 -8.34 -26.90
C LEU A 133 -9.24 -9.09 -27.96
N ALA A 134 -9.74 -10.24 -28.44
CA ALA A 134 -9.04 -11.01 -29.45
C ALA A 134 -8.90 -10.24 -30.77
N PRO A 135 -7.77 -10.35 -31.51
CA PRO A 135 -7.50 -9.55 -32.71
C PRO A 135 -8.59 -9.64 -33.80
N GLN A 136 -9.28 -10.77 -33.91
CA GLN A 136 -10.38 -10.95 -34.86
C GLN A 136 -11.62 -10.08 -34.55
N ASN A 137 -11.73 -9.57 -33.32
CA ASN A 137 -12.83 -8.75 -32.84
C ASN A 137 -12.46 -7.26 -32.76
N SER A 138 -11.24 -6.86 -33.12
CA SER A 138 -10.78 -5.46 -32.96
C SER A 138 -11.61 -4.45 -33.76
N GLN A 139 -12.14 -4.84 -34.92
CA GLN A 139 -13.06 -3.99 -35.70
C GLN A 139 -14.44 -3.77 -35.04
N ARG A 140 -14.77 -4.51 -33.97
CA ARG A 140 -16.07 -4.44 -33.27
C ARG A 140 -16.02 -3.58 -32.01
N ILE A 141 -14.83 -3.23 -31.54
CA ILE A 141 -14.64 -2.42 -30.33
C ILE A 141 -14.24 -0.99 -30.73
N SER A 142 -14.73 0.00 -29.99
CA SER A 142 -14.38 1.41 -30.20
C SER A 142 -12.99 1.75 -29.65
N SER A 143 -12.63 1.14 -28.53
CA SER A 143 -11.32 1.17 -27.89
C SER A 143 -11.17 -0.07 -26.99
N VAL A 144 -9.92 -0.39 -26.62
CA VAL A 144 -9.66 -1.49 -25.67
C VAL A 144 -10.23 -1.18 -24.30
N GLU A 145 -10.10 0.06 -23.84
CA GLU A 145 -10.60 0.49 -22.54
C GLU A 145 -12.11 0.38 -22.43
N THR A 146 -12.85 0.81 -23.46
CA THR A 146 -14.31 0.70 -23.47
C THR A 146 -14.74 -0.76 -23.48
N ALA A 147 -14.07 -1.60 -24.26
CA ALA A 147 -14.37 -3.04 -24.27
C ALA A 147 -14.10 -3.72 -22.92
N ILE A 148 -13.00 -3.34 -22.25
CA ILE A 148 -12.70 -3.84 -20.90
C ILE A 148 -13.78 -3.39 -19.90
N GLU A 149 -14.15 -2.10 -19.92
CA GLU A 149 -15.19 -1.54 -19.05
C GLU A 149 -16.53 -2.24 -19.23
N GLU A 150 -16.98 -2.42 -20.48
CA GLU A 150 -18.23 -3.13 -20.79
C GLU A 150 -18.24 -4.57 -20.25
N VAL A 151 -17.13 -5.30 -20.42
CA VAL A 151 -17.01 -6.65 -19.89
C VAL A 151 -17.03 -6.62 -18.36
N LEU A 152 -16.18 -5.83 -17.72
CA LEU A 152 -16.11 -5.75 -16.25
C LEU A 152 -17.46 -5.34 -15.64
N ASP A 153 -18.14 -4.35 -16.20
CA ASP A 153 -19.45 -3.89 -15.74
C ASP A 153 -20.53 -4.98 -15.84
N SER A 154 -20.46 -5.84 -16.87
CA SER A 154 -21.42 -6.95 -17.02
C SER A 154 -21.30 -8.00 -15.91
N PHE A 155 -20.08 -8.20 -15.39
CA PHE A 155 -19.78 -9.10 -14.27
C PHE A 155 -19.91 -8.42 -12.90
N SER A 156 -19.84 -7.09 -12.84
CA SER A 156 -19.93 -6.33 -11.60
C SER A 156 -21.20 -6.62 -10.81
N ARG A 157 -21.03 -6.79 -9.50
CA ARG A 157 -22.10 -6.98 -8.51
C ARG A 157 -21.76 -6.19 -7.23
N PRO A 158 -22.74 -5.87 -6.38
CA PRO A 158 -22.43 -5.38 -5.04
C PRO A 158 -21.74 -6.48 -4.21
N PRO A 159 -20.84 -6.13 -3.28
CA PRO A 159 -20.23 -7.09 -2.35
C PRO A 159 -21.27 -7.89 -1.57
N ARG A 160 -21.00 -9.19 -1.35
CA ARG A 160 -21.96 -10.11 -0.68
C ARG A 160 -22.08 -9.88 0.83
N GLU A 161 -21.01 -9.44 1.48
CA GLU A 161 -20.92 -9.32 2.94
C GLU A 161 -21.80 -8.19 3.48
N CYS A 162 -21.59 -6.97 2.98
CA CYS A 162 -22.41 -5.80 3.27
C CYS A 162 -22.28 -4.76 2.14
N PRO A 163 -23.20 -3.79 2.07
CA PRO A 163 -23.05 -2.62 1.21
C PRO A 163 -21.75 -1.86 1.54
N PRO A 164 -21.04 -1.28 0.55
CA PRO A 164 -19.85 -0.46 0.80
C PRO A 164 -20.08 0.68 1.80
N GLU A 165 -21.28 1.25 1.84
CA GLU A 165 -21.68 2.33 2.76
C GLU A 165 -21.80 1.86 4.22
N GLU A 166 -21.81 0.56 4.46
CA GLU A 166 -21.83 -0.06 5.79
C GLU A 166 -20.48 -0.72 6.15
N SER A 167 -19.45 -0.52 5.31
CA SER A 167 -18.09 -1.00 5.55
C SER A 167 -17.45 -0.36 6.79
N PHE A 168 -16.32 -0.91 7.25
CA PHE A 168 -15.60 -0.36 8.40
C PHE A 168 -15.14 1.07 8.13
N LEU A 169 -14.56 1.32 6.95
CA LEU A 169 -14.11 2.65 6.55
C LEU A 169 -15.28 3.64 6.44
N ALA A 170 -16.44 3.21 5.95
CA ALA A 170 -17.62 4.06 5.86
C ALA A 170 -18.13 4.48 7.24
N LYS A 171 -18.25 3.52 8.17
CA LYS A 171 -18.71 3.78 9.54
C LYS A 171 -17.78 4.72 10.30
N HIS A 172 -16.48 4.66 10.04
CA HIS A 172 -15.47 5.47 10.75
C HIS A 172 -14.97 6.68 9.94
N ASN A 173 -15.54 6.97 8.76
CA ASN A 173 -15.05 8.04 7.88
C ASN A 173 -14.90 9.39 8.60
N GLN A 174 -15.91 9.78 9.40
CA GLN A 174 -15.88 11.05 10.12
C GLN A 174 -14.74 11.11 11.15
N VAL A 175 -14.56 10.06 11.95
CA VAL A 175 -13.51 10.04 12.98
C VAL A 175 -12.12 9.91 12.34
N LEU A 176 -11.99 9.15 11.26
CA LEU A 176 -10.75 9.06 10.47
C LEU A 176 -10.33 10.43 9.93
N HIS A 177 -11.27 11.17 9.35
CA HIS A 177 -11.00 12.52 8.87
C HIS A 177 -10.63 13.49 10.01
N GLN A 178 -11.34 13.43 11.14
CA GLN A 178 -11.04 14.31 12.28
C GLN A 178 -9.68 14.04 12.93
N THR A 179 -9.24 12.78 12.94
CA THR A 179 -8.05 12.36 13.70
C THR A 179 -6.79 12.24 12.85
N PHE A 180 -6.89 11.81 11.59
CA PHE A 180 -5.73 11.41 10.77
C PHE A 180 -5.44 12.28 9.54
N ASP A 181 -6.30 13.25 9.22
CA ASP A 181 -6.22 13.99 7.95
C ASP A 181 -5.13 15.08 7.94
N ASN A 182 -4.90 15.72 9.09
CA ASN A 182 -3.89 16.75 9.23
C ASN A 182 -2.50 16.13 9.43
N VAL A 183 -1.80 15.82 8.34
CA VAL A 183 -0.43 15.26 8.38
C VAL A 183 0.67 16.29 8.65
N ASP A 184 0.33 17.58 8.74
CA ASP A 184 1.30 18.65 9.07
C ASP A 184 1.61 18.74 10.57
N GLN A 185 0.75 18.18 11.41
CA GLN A 185 0.99 18.09 12.85
C GLN A 185 1.88 16.88 13.19
N PRO A 186 2.57 16.88 14.35
CA PRO A 186 3.27 15.69 14.83
C PRO A 186 2.33 14.50 15.04
N LEU A 187 2.82 13.28 14.80
CA LEU A 187 2.05 12.05 15.03
C LEU A 187 1.53 11.92 16.48
N GLU A 188 2.19 12.54 17.45
CA GLU A 188 1.72 12.60 18.84
C GLU A 188 0.34 13.24 18.98
N GLU A 189 0.00 14.23 18.15
CA GLU A 189 -1.31 14.88 18.18
C GLU A 189 -2.42 13.92 17.73
N VAL A 190 -2.12 13.01 16.79
CA VAL A 190 -3.03 11.92 16.41
C VAL A 190 -3.27 11.00 17.61
N LEU A 191 -2.21 10.61 18.33
CA LEU A 191 -2.35 9.79 19.53
C LEU A 191 -3.11 10.52 20.65
N ALA A 192 -2.94 11.84 20.79
CA ALA A 192 -3.69 12.65 21.74
C ALA A 192 -5.17 12.72 21.36
N SER A 193 -5.48 12.94 20.08
CA SER A 193 -6.84 12.95 19.55
C SER A 193 -7.55 11.61 19.78
N LEU A 194 -6.89 10.47 19.50
CA LEU A 194 -7.44 9.14 19.74
C LEU A 194 -7.81 8.91 21.23
N ARG A 195 -7.00 9.41 22.17
CA ARG A 195 -7.27 9.30 23.62
C ARG A 195 -8.45 10.16 24.09
N GLN A 196 -8.80 11.19 23.32
CA GLN A 196 -9.88 12.11 23.62
C GLN A 196 -11.20 11.72 22.92
N LEU A 197 -11.21 10.65 22.12
CA LEU A 197 -12.44 10.15 21.52
C LEU A 197 -13.37 9.60 22.61
N GLU A 198 -14.62 10.03 22.57
CA GLU A 198 -15.66 9.67 23.54
C GLU A 198 -16.88 9.05 22.82
N ASN A 199 -17.85 8.58 23.61
CA ASN A 199 -19.12 8.01 23.13
C ASN A 199 -18.88 6.87 22.13
N ASP A 200 -19.63 6.86 21.02
CA ASP A 200 -19.59 5.82 19.99
C ASP A 200 -18.20 5.65 19.32
N ASN A 201 -17.29 6.63 19.49
CA ASN A 201 -15.92 6.57 18.94
C ASN A 201 -14.86 6.13 19.97
N ALA A 202 -15.21 5.94 21.24
CA ALA A 202 -14.24 5.58 22.29
C ALA A 202 -13.58 4.20 22.04
N ASP A 203 -14.37 3.24 21.56
CA ASP A 203 -13.90 1.90 21.23
C ASP A 203 -12.93 1.94 20.04
N PHE A 204 -13.25 2.72 19.00
CA PHE A 204 -12.36 2.93 17.86
C PHE A 204 -11.02 3.55 18.31
N GLY A 205 -11.07 4.59 19.16
CA GLY A 205 -9.89 5.26 19.68
C GLY A 205 -8.97 4.33 20.46
N SER A 206 -9.54 3.59 21.41
CA SER A 206 -8.78 2.64 22.25
C SER A 206 -8.17 1.49 21.44
N GLN A 207 -8.94 0.84 20.56
CA GLN A 207 -8.43 -0.25 19.72
C GLN A 207 -7.34 0.20 18.74
N THR A 208 -7.49 1.42 18.20
CA THR A 208 -6.48 2.00 17.31
C THR A 208 -5.19 2.30 18.06
N LEU A 209 -5.26 2.83 19.29
CA LEU A 209 -4.09 3.02 20.14
C LEU A 209 -3.39 1.70 20.46
N GLU A 210 -4.13 0.67 20.86
CA GLU A 210 -3.58 -0.67 21.12
C GLU A 210 -2.87 -1.25 19.88
N THR A 211 -3.42 -1.00 18.69
CA THR A 211 -2.81 -1.41 17.43
C THR A 211 -1.51 -0.65 17.18
N LEU A 212 -1.50 0.68 17.31
CA LEU A 212 -0.31 1.51 17.10
C LEU A 212 0.81 1.21 18.10
N GLU A 213 0.48 0.83 19.33
CA GLU A 213 1.47 0.43 20.36
C GLU A 213 2.24 -0.85 19.99
N GLN A 214 1.71 -1.68 19.09
CA GLN A 214 2.39 -2.90 18.62
C GLN A 214 3.34 -2.63 17.44
N MET A 215 3.23 -1.49 16.77
CA MET A 215 4.04 -1.15 15.60
C MET A 215 5.41 -0.61 16.00
N SER A 216 6.38 -0.64 15.08
CA SER A 216 7.66 0.03 15.32
C SER A 216 7.44 1.54 15.45
N PRO A 217 7.86 2.17 16.58
CA PRO A 217 7.74 3.62 16.74
C PRO A 217 8.52 4.40 15.69
N THR A 218 9.68 3.87 15.27
CA THR A 218 10.49 4.46 14.20
C THR A 218 9.74 4.42 12.87
N SER A 219 9.18 3.27 12.51
CA SER A 219 8.38 3.08 11.31
C SER A 219 7.15 3.98 11.25
N LEU A 220 6.43 4.13 12.36
CA LEU A 220 5.28 5.02 12.44
C LEU A 220 5.68 6.47 12.13
N LYS A 221 6.80 6.95 12.68
CA LYS A 221 7.32 8.30 12.41
C LYS A 221 7.79 8.49 10.98
N ILE A 222 8.50 7.50 10.41
CA ILE A 222 8.91 7.52 9.00
C ILE A 222 7.67 7.59 8.10
N THR A 223 6.68 6.75 8.37
CA THR A 223 5.43 6.69 7.59
C THR A 223 4.67 8.01 7.65
N TRP A 224 4.53 8.59 8.85
CA TRP A 224 3.88 9.89 9.03
C TRP A 224 4.60 11.03 8.29
N GLU A 225 5.92 11.04 8.37
CA GLU A 225 6.74 12.04 7.68
C GLU A 225 6.70 11.86 6.14
N LEU A 226 6.66 10.61 5.66
CA LEU A 226 6.50 10.30 4.24
C LEU A 226 5.13 10.73 3.72
N LEU A 227 4.04 10.52 4.48
CA LEU A 227 2.71 11.05 4.15
C LEU A 227 2.72 12.58 4.05
N ARG A 228 3.38 13.26 4.99
CA ARG A 228 3.50 14.73 5.01
C ARG A 228 4.23 15.26 3.79
N LEU A 229 5.42 14.74 3.51
CA LEU A 229 6.29 15.18 2.41
C LEU A 229 5.79 14.71 1.05
N GLY A 230 5.21 13.51 0.97
CA GLY A 230 4.71 12.89 -0.26
C GLY A 230 3.70 13.75 -1.01
N ARG A 231 2.89 14.54 -0.29
CA ARG A 231 1.94 15.52 -0.87
C ARG A 231 2.62 16.60 -1.73
N SER A 232 3.87 16.93 -1.43
CA SER A 232 4.64 17.96 -2.14
C SER A 232 5.62 17.39 -3.16
N ILE A 233 5.73 16.06 -3.26
CA ILE A 233 6.60 15.41 -4.25
C ILE A 233 5.90 15.43 -5.63
N PRO A 234 6.53 16.00 -6.67
CA PRO A 234 5.85 16.29 -7.93
C PRO A 234 5.51 15.03 -8.75
N GLY A 235 6.22 13.93 -8.56
CA GLY A 235 6.10 12.74 -9.41
C GLY A 235 6.44 11.45 -8.68
N LEU A 236 5.96 10.33 -9.24
CA LEU A 236 6.23 8.99 -8.70
C LEU A 236 7.73 8.69 -8.66
N GLU A 237 8.50 9.15 -9.65
CA GLU A 237 9.95 8.94 -9.69
C GLU A 237 10.63 9.46 -8.43
N GLN A 238 10.38 10.72 -8.06
CA GLN A 238 10.98 11.32 -6.88
C GLN A 238 10.44 10.68 -5.59
N HIS A 239 9.21 10.19 -5.60
CA HIS A 239 8.62 9.48 -4.46
C HIS A 239 9.31 8.13 -4.24
N LEU A 240 9.46 7.32 -5.29
CA LEU A 240 10.17 6.04 -5.24
C LEU A 240 11.66 6.24 -4.93
N ALA A 241 12.28 7.32 -5.39
CA ALA A 241 13.65 7.66 -5.00
C ALA A 241 13.78 7.88 -3.49
N LEU A 242 12.82 8.60 -2.89
CA LEU A 242 12.77 8.80 -1.45
C LEU A 242 12.50 7.49 -0.70
N GLU A 243 11.51 6.69 -1.13
CA GLU A 243 11.26 5.37 -0.55
C GLU A 243 12.48 4.47 -0.65
N TYR A 244 13.25 4.55 -1.74
CA TYR A 244 14.47 3.78 -1.89
C TYR A 244 15.49 4.18 -0.82
N ARG A 245 15.72 5.48 -0.63
CA ARG A 245 16.59 5.98 0.45
C ARG A 245 16.14 5.45 1.82
N LEU A 246 14.86 5.56 2.14
CA LEU A 246 14.29 5.07 3.40
C LEU A 246 14.51 3.57 3.57
N SER A 247 14.26 2.78 2.52
CA SER A 247 14.48 1.33 2.53
C SER A 247 15.94 0.99 2.85
N GLN A 248 16.91 1.69 2.25
CA GLN A 248 18.33 1.43 2.48
C GLN A 248 18.77 1.78 3.90
N HIS A 249 18.21 2.83 4.51
CA HIS A 249 18.44 3.12 5.93
C HIS A 249 17.87 2.01 6.83
N LEU A 250 16.68 1.51 6.53
CA LEU A 250 16.05 0.43 7.29
C LEU A 250 16.67 -0.95 7.03
N MET A 251 17.46 -1.14 5.97
CA MET A 251 18.24 -2.36 5.77
C MET A 251 19.54 -2.40 6.60
N LYS A 252 19.96 -1.27 7.18
CA LYS A 252 21.18 -1.22 7.99
C LYS A 252 21.08 -2.14 9.21
N PRO A 253 22.19 -2.74 9.66
CA PRO A 253 22.20 -3.55 10.87
C PRO A 253 21.70 -2.75 12.09
N GLY A 254 20.82 -3.37 12.89
CA GLY A 254 20.28 -2.77 14.11
C GLY A 254 19.03 -1.92 13.92
N SER A 255 18.48 -1.83 12.71
CA SER A 255 17.14 -1.27 12.48
C SER A 255 16.03 -2.19 13.01
N ASP A 256 14.86 -1.62 13.26
CA ASP A 256 13.66 -2.35 13.69
C ASP A 256 13.20 -3.40 12.66
N PHE A 257 13.54 -3.23 11.37
CA PHE A 257 13.14 -4.16 10.31
C PHE A 257 13.55 -5.61 10.59
N HIS A 258 14.81 -5.82 10.99
CA HIS A 258 15.33 -7.17 11.26
C HIS A 258 14.60 -7.83 12.42
N GLU A 259 14.24 -7.05 13.44
CA GLU A 259 13.51 -7.51 14.61
C GLU A 259 12.04 -7.78 14.29
N GLY A 260 11.41 -6.95 13.47
CA GLY A 260 10.05 -7.15 13.00
C GLY A 260 9.91 -8.41 12.16
N ILE A 261 10.83 -8.64 11.22
CA ILE A 261 10.89 -9.88 10.43
C ILE A 261 11.07 -11.11 11.33
N ARG A 262 11.96 -11.03 12.34
CA ARG A 262 12.14 -12.11 13.32
C ARG A 262 10.82 -12.43 14.03
N ALA A 263 10.16 -11.42 14.59
CA ALA A 263 8.94 -11.61 15.38
C ALA A 263 7.75 -12.10 14.53
N THR A 264 7.54 -11.50 13.36
CA THR A 264 6.32 -11.68 12.57
C THR A 264 6.41 -12.83 11.57
N LEU A 265 7.58 -13.13 11.02
CA LEU A 265 7.73 -14.19 10.01
C LEU A 265 8.45 -15.42 10.57
N LEU A 266 9.61 -15.24 11.19
CA LEU A 266 10.44 -16.37 11.64
C LEU A 266 9.88 -17.05 12.88
N ASP A 267 9.33 -16.28 13.81
CA ASP A 267 8.79 -16.78 15.07
C ASP A 267 7.28 -17.06 15.01
N SER A 268 6.62 -16.72 13.91
CA SER A 268 5.16 -16.86 13.72
C SER A 268 4.60 -18.23 14.11
N LYS A 269 5.33 -19.31 13.80
CA LYS A 269 4.93 -20.70 14.05
C LYS A 269 5.46 -21.28 15.36
N LYS A 270 6.22 -20.50 16.15
CA LYS A 270 6.79 -20.98 17.42
C LYS A 270 5.73 -20.92 18.51
N LYS A 271 5.65 -22.00 19.31
CA LYS A 271 4.76 -22.07 20.49
C LYS A 271 5.00 -20.94 21.50
N ASN A 272 6.26 -20.51 21.64
CA ASN A 272 6.68 -19.39 22.51
C ASN A 272 7.10 -18.17 21.67
N LYS A 273 6.26 -17.75 20.72
CA LYS A 273 6.54 -16.55 19.92
C LYS A 273 6.73 -15.34 20.85
N LYS A 274 7.82 -14.61 20.65
CA LYS A 274 8.09 -13.38 21.40
C LYS A 274 7.68 -12.18 20.54
N PRO A 275 7.00 -11.17 21.12
CA PRO A 275 6.71 -9.93 20.40
C PRO A 275 8.02 -9.27 19.94
N ALA A 276 7.90 -8.39 18.96
CA ALA A 276 9.02 -7.58 18.52
C ALA A 276 9.50 -6.67 19.67
N GLN A 277 10.81 -6.52 19.77
CA GLN A 277 11.47 -5.66 20.75
C GLN A 277 12.02 -4.42 20.04
N TRP A 278 11.14 -3.44 19.83
CA TRP A 278 11.49 -2.20 19.12
C TRP A 278 12.55 -1.38 19.86
N ASN A 279 13.43 -0.75 19.10
CA ASN A 279 14.45 0.15 19.62
C ASN A 279 14.50 1.46 18.83
N PRO A 280 13.95 2.56 19.38
CA PRO A 280 13.41 2.68 20.74
C PRO A 280 12.00 2.06 20.91
N PRO A 281 11.61 1.66 22.15
CA PRO A 281 10.36 0.96 22.40
C PRO A 281 9.11 1.86 22.46
N LYS A 282 9.25 3.19 22.50
CA LYS A 282 8.11 4.13 22.59
C LYS A 282 8.20 5.24 21.57
N LEU A 283 7.05 5.68 21.07
CA LEU A 283 6.95 6.79 20.12
C LEU A 283 7.59 8.08 20.64
N SER A 284 7.37 8.41 21.91
CA SER A 284 7.93 9.62 22.54
C SER A 284 9.46 9.63 22.64
N GLN A 285 10.13 8.50 22.36
CA GLN A 285 11.59 8.39 22.35
C GLN A 285 12.18 8.55 20.94
N VAL A 286 11.33 8.61 19.90
CA VAL A 286 11.73 8.87 18.52
C VAL A 286 11.59 10.37 18.24
N SER A 287 12.71 11.06 18.09
CA SER A 287 12.71 12.49 17.76
C SER A 287 12.31 12.73 16.30
N ASN A 288 11.38 13.66 16.04
CA ASN A 288 11.03 14.09 14.68
C ASN A 288 12.27 14.61 13.93
N GLN A 289 13.11 15.40 14.61
CA GLN A 289 14.35 15.91 14.04
C GLN A 289 15.30 14.78 13.63
N HIS A 290 15.39 13.71 14.43
CA HIS A 290 16.21 12.55 14.06
C HIS A 290 15.66 11.87 12.80
N ILE A 291 14.33 11.73 12.71
CA ILE A 291 13.67 11.13 11.54
C ILE A 291 13.98 11.93 10.28
N GLU A 292 13.73 13.24 10.31
CA GLU A 292 14.01 14.15 9.21
C GLU A 292 15.50 14.12 8.79
N GLN A 293 16.41 14.23 9.75
CA GLN A 293 17.85 14.34 9.45
C GLN A 293 18.46 13.03 8.96
N TYR A 294 18.15 11.91 9.63
CA TYR A 294 18.80 10.63 9.36
C TYR A 294 18.14 9.88 8.21
N TYR A 295 16.82 9.84 8.15
CA TYR A 295 16.11 9.01 7.16
C TYR A 295 15.83 9.78 5.87
N PHE A 296 15.44 11.06 5.96
CA PHE A 296 15.01 11.84 4.79
C PHE A 296 16.14 12.67 4.18
N ALA A 297 16.91 13.40 5.02
CA ALA A 297 17.94 14.32 4.54
C ALA A 297 19.30 13.68 4.26
N GLN A 298 19.68 12.63 5.01
CA GLN A 298 20.98 11.99 4.83
C GLN A 298 20.99 11.14 3.54
N PRO A 299 21.85 11.45 2.56
CA PRO A 299 21.94 10.68 1.32
C PRO A 299 22.52 9.28 1.56
N ILE A 300 22.24 8.39 0.61
CA ILE A 300 22.86 7.06 0.54
C ILE A 300 23.92 7.03 -0.57
N THR A 301 24.72 5.96 -0.61
CA THR A 301 25.83 5.83 -1.56
C THR A 301 25.36 5.86 -3.01
N GLU A 302 24.24 5.22 -3.30
CA GLU A 302 23.62 5.19 -4.62
C GLU A 302 22.13 5.50 -4.47
N GLU A 303 21.70 6.64 -5.00
CA GLU A 303 20.28 7.00 -5.03
C GLU A 303 19.56 6.24 -6.16
N TRP A 304 18.28 5.98 -5.97
CA TRP A 304 17.46 5.39 -7.02
C TRP A 304 17.13 6.44 -8.09
N MET A 305 17.19 6.02 -9.33
CA MET A 305 16.78 6.81 -10.49
C MET A 305 15.90 5.93 -11.37
N ALA A 306 14.89 6.54 -12.01
CA ALA A 306 14.13 5.84 -13.03
C ALA A 306 15.04 5.46 -14.22
N PHE A 307 14.53 4.58 -15.08
CA PHE A 307 15.25 4.23 -16.29
C PHE A 307 15.50 5.47 -17.16
N PRO A 308 16.70 5.62 -17.74
CA PRO A 308 17.07 6.79 -18.55
C PRO A 308 16.33 6.89 -19.90
N SER A 309 15.46 5.92 -20.23
CA SER A 309 14.61 5.94 -21.42
C SER A 309 13.23 5.40 -21.07
N PRO A 310 12.15 5.91 -21.70
CA PRO A 310 10.82 5.37 -21.47
C PRO A 310 10.82 3.87 -21.76
N ILE A 311 10.36 3.06 -20.80
CA ILE A 311 10.27 1.60 -20.94
C ILE A 311 9.41 1.25 -22.17
N PHE A 312 8.44 2.11 -22.49
CA PHE A 312 7.49 1.95 -23.58
C PHE A 312 7.69 3.01 -24.67
N THR A 313 8.85 3.03 -25.33
CA THR A 313 9.12 3.98 -26.44
C THR A 313 8.45 3.62 -27.76
N ASN A 314 7.90 2.40 -27.91
CA ASN A 314 7.40 1.86 -29.18
C ASN A 314 6.01 1.21 -29.08
N TYR A 315 5.18 1.58 -28.09
CA TYR A 315 3.81 1.09 -28.04
C TYR A 315 2.95 1.90 -29.01
N GLU A 316 2.86 1.46 -30.26
CA GLU A 316 1.87 2.00 -31.19
C GLU A 316 0.50 1.39 -30.87
N GLU A 317 -0.51 2.23 -30.66
CA GLU A 317 -1.93 1.86 -30.58
C GLU A 317 -2.41 1.08 -31.82
N SER A 318 -1.62 1.04 -32.89
CA SER A 318 -1.93 0.44 -34.20
C SER A 318 -1.94 -1.11 -34.23
N ARG A 319 -1.69 -1.79 -33.11
CA ARG A 319 -1.56 -3.27 -33.06
C ARG A 319 -2.73 -4.01 -32.42
N LEU A 320 -3.84 -3.34 -32.13
CA LEU A 320 -5.08 -3.95 -31.65
C LEU A 320 -6.08 -4.10 -32.79
#